data_AF-D6M4K6-F1
#
_entry.id   AF-D6M4K6-F1
#
_cell.length_a   1.000
_cell.length_b   1.000
_cell.length_c   1.000
_cell.angle_alpha   90.00
_cell.angle_beta   90.00
_cell.angle_gamma   90.00
#
_symmetry.space_group_name_H-M   'P 1'
#
loop_
_entity.id
_entity.type
_entity.pdbx_description
1 polymer ?
#
loop_
_entity_poly.entity_id
_entity_poly.type
_entity_poly.pdbx_seq_one_letter_code
_entity_poly.pdbx_strand_id
1 'polypeptide(L)'
;MAEVFGAGRRAAVCRELTKTYEEVRRGPLAELAAWAAEGVRGEITVVVEGAPEPGPADLDAAELVRRVRVREEAGERRKEAIAAVAANAGVPKREVFDAVVAAKNAEKKA
;
A
#
# COMPACT_ATOMS: atom_id res chain seq x y z
N MET A 1 13.62 6.58 -1.29
CA MET A 1 12.41 6.46 -0.45
C MET A 1 11.75 7.81 -0.21
N ALA A 2 12.42 8.80 0.39
CA ALA A 2 11.84 10.13 0.65
C ALA A 2 11.24 10.79 -0.62
N GLU A 3 11.93 10.71 -1.76
CA GLU A 3 11.48 11.29 -3.03
C GLU A 3 10.20 10.64 -3.59
N VAL A 4 10.02 9.33 -3.37
CA VAL A 4 8.92 8.56 -3.99
C VAL A 4 7.72 8.41 -3.03
N PHE A 5 7.99 8.15 -1.74
CA PHE A 5 6.93 7.92 -0.74
C PHE A 5 6.48 9.20 -0.03
N GLY A 6 7.18 10.31 -0.29
CA GLY A 6 6.96 11.60 0.35
C GLY A 6 7.93 11.84 1.50
N ALA A 7 8.55 13.03 1.51
CA ALA A 7 9.56 13.43 2.49
C ALA A 7 9.04 13.38 3.95
N GLY A 8 7.74 13.65 4.13
CA GLY A 8 7.07 13.64 5.43
C GLY A 8 6.69 12.27 5.98
N ARG A 9 6.77 11.19 5.18
CA ARG A 9 6.35 9.85 5.60
C ARG A 9 7.15 9.42 6.82
N ARG A 10 6.47 8.91 7.86
CA ARG A 10 7.14 8.47 9.07
C ARG A 10 7.90 7.16 8.80
N ALA A 11 9.06 7.02 9.44
CA ALA A 11 9.83 5.78 9.40
C ALA A 11 10.67 5.61 10.68
N ALA A 12 11.23 4.41 10.83
CA ALA A 12 12.25 4.09 11.80
C ALA A 12 13.44 3.43 11.07
N VAL A 13 14.65 3.90 11.35
CA VAL A 13 15.89 3.23 10.97
C VAL A 13 16.45 2.57 12.22
N CYS A 14 16.55 1.25 12.18
CA CYS A 14 17.07 0.41 13.25
C CYS A 14 18.41 -0.17 12.83
N ARG A 15 19.48 0.19 13.53
CA ARG A 15 20.84 -0.29 13.28
C ARG A 15 21.23 -1.30 14.33
N GLU A 16 21.78 -2.43 13.88
CA GLU A 16 22.38 -3.45 14.74
C GLU A 16 21.44 -3.94 15.86
N LEU A 17 20.16 -4.20 15.51
CA LEU A 17 19.17 -4.72 16.45
C LEU A 17 19.71 -5.95 17.17
N THR A 18 19.50 -6.02 18.48
CA THR A 18 19.99 -7.05 19.42
C THR A 18 21.51 -7.09 19.66
N LYS A 19 22.29 -6.18 19.07
CA LYS A 19 23.76 -6.10 19.29
C LYS A 19 24.13 -4.95 20.23
N THR A 20 25.38 -4.93 20.68
CA THR A 20 25.90 -3.97 21.68
C THR A 20 25.75 -2.50 21.28
N TYR A 21 25.76 -2.19 19.97
CA TYR A 21 25.67 -0.83 19.44
C TYR A 21 24.34 -0.54 18.73
N GLU A 22 23.24 -1.11 19.26
CA GLU A 22 21.89 -0.89 18.78
C GLU A 22 21.53 0.61 18.78
N GLU A 23 20.96 1.09 17.67
CA GLU A 23 20.46 2.45 17.55
C GLU A 23 19.12 2.45 16.78
N VAL A 24 18.10 3.10 17.33
CA VAL A 24 16.81 3.28 16.65
C VAL A 24 16.50 4.75 16.52
N ARG A 25 16.45 5.24 15.28
CA ARG A 25 16.03 6.61 14.95
C ARG A 25 14.67 6.62 14.30
N ARG A 26 13.78 7.48 14.78
CA ARG A 26 12.42 7.66 14.24
C ARG A 26 12.24 9.09 13.77
N GLY A 27 11.62 9.27 12.62
CA GLY A 27 11.43 10.58 12.03
C GLY A 27 10.77 10.52 10.66
N PRO A 28 10.53 11.67 10.03
CA PRO A 28 10.22 11.75 8.60
C PRO A 28 11.35 11.16 7.77
N LEU A 29 11.01 10.57 6.61
CA LEU A 29 12.00 10.00 5.68
C LEU A 29 13.08 11.02 5.27
N ALA A 30 12.74 12.31 5.14
CA ALA A 30 13.70 13.36 4.80
C ALA A 30 14.80 13.52 5.87
N GLU A 31 14.41 13.58 7.15
CA GLU A 31 15.34 13.76 8.26
C GLU A 31 16.27 12.55 8.43
N LEU A 32 15.70 11.34 8.27
CA LEU A 32 16.46 10.10 8.35
C LEU A 32 17.44 9.96 7.18
N ALA A 33 17.04 10.39 5.98
CA ALA A 33 17.93 10.41 4.82
C ALA A 33 19.07 11.42 5.00
N ALA A 34 18.78 12.62 5.51
CA ALA A 34 19.80 13.62 5.81
C ALA A 34 20.80 13.13 6.87
N TRP A 35 20.30 12.50 7.94
CA TRP A 35 21.16 11.89 8.97
C TRP A 35 22.07 10.80 8.39
N ALA A 36 21.57 9.97 7.48
CA ALA A 36 22.32 8.89 6.87
C ALA A 36 23.26 9.33 5.73
N ALA A 37 23.32 10.63 5.41
CA ALA A 37 24.03 11.14 4.22
C ALA A 37 25.53 10.85 4.22
N GLU A 38 26.17 10.82 5.40
CA GLU A 38 27.59 10.50 5.56
C GLU A 38 27.87 8.99 5.59
N GLY A 39 26.83 8.18 5.43
CA GLY A 39 26.88 6.73 5.46
C GLY A 39 26.60 6.16 6.86
N VAL A 40 25.87 5.05 6.88
CA VAL A 40 25.60 4.26 8.09
C VAL A 40 26.13 2.86 7.85
N ARG A 41 26.88 2.33 8.82
CA ARG A 41 27.50 1.00 8.73
C ARG A 41 26.73 -0.01 9.57
N GLY A 42 26.88 -1.28 9.21
CA GLY A 42 26.25 -2.38 9.94
C GLY A 42 24.94 -2.85 9.32
N GLU A 43 24.26 -3.76 10.02
CA GLU A 43 22.94 -4.23 9.61
C GLU A 43 21.88 -3.17 9.89
N ILE A 44 21.07 -2.86 8.87
CA ILE A 44 20.04 -1.82 8.93
C ILE A 44 18.68 -2.42 8.57
N THR A 45 17.73 -2.28 9.49
CA THR A 45 16.29 -2.51 9.22
C THR A 45 15.59 -1.16 9.11
N VAL A 46 14.81 -0.95 8.06
CA VAL A 46 13.98 0.25 7.91
C VAL A 46 12.51 -0.13 7.96
N VAL A 47 11.78 0.46 8.90
CA VAL A 47 10.32 0.32 9.01
C VAL A 47 9.70 1.62 8.51
N VAL A 48 8.85 1.55 7.49
CA VAL A 48 8.23 2.73 6.88
C VAL A 48 6.72 2.69 7.14
N GLU A 49 6.15 3.84 7.49
CA GLU A 49 4.71 4.02 7.61
C GLU A 49 4.01 3.65 6.30
N GLY A 50 2.91 2.91 6.42
CA GLY A 50 2.12 2.43 5.28
C GLY A 50 1.65 3.58 4.38
N ALA A 51 1.35 3.27 3.11
CA ALA A 51 0.69 4.23 2.23
C ALA A 51 -0.62 4.73 2.86
N PRO A 52 -0.98 6.02 2.68
CA PRO A 52 -2.32 6.46 3.04
C PRO A 52 -3.34 5.59 2.32
N GLU A 53 -4.50 5.36 2.94
CA GLU A 53 -5.59 4.69 2.23
C GLU A 53 -5.92 5.53 0.98
N PRO A 54 -5.93 4.92 -0.22
CA PRO A 54 -6.23 5.64 -1.43
C PRO A 54 -7.64 6.20 -1.34
N GLY A 55 -7.80 7.45 -1.76
CA GLY A 55 -9.12 8.07 -1.84
C GLY A 55 -9.95 7.48 -3.00
N PRO A 56 -11.23 7.83 -3.09
CA PRO A 56 -12.12 7.37 -4.16
C PRO A 56 -11.61 7.70 -5.57
N ALA A 57 -10.87 8.80 -5.71
CA ALA A 57 -10.33 9.26 -7.00
C ALA A 57 -9.02 8.56 -7.42
N ASP A 58 -8.39 7.79 -6.52
CA ASP A 58 -7.07 7.20 -6.75
C ASP A 58 -7.14 5.76 -7.29
N LEU A 59 -8.35 5.20 -7.45
CA LEU A 59 -8.55 3.82 -7.83
C LEU A 59 -9.19 3.72 -9.21
N ASP A 60 -8.46 3.20 -10.18
CA ASP A 60 -9.00 2.90 -11.49
C ASP A 60 -9.81 1.59 -11.51
N ALA A 61 -10.53 1.36 -12.60
CA ALA A 61 -11.34 0.16 -12.77
C ALA A 61 -10.51 -1.14 -12.67
N ALA A 62 -9.26 -1.13 -13.12
CA ALA A 62 -8.40 -2.32 -13.07
C ALA A 62 -8.02 -2.67 -11.64
N GLU A 63 -7.70 -1.67 -10.82
CA GLU A 63 -7.39 -1.83 -9.41
C GLU A 63 -8.62 -2.27 -8.60
N LEU A 64 -9.80 -1.72 -8.89
CA LEU A 64 -11.06 -2.18 -8.28
C LEU A 64 -11.32 -3.67 -8.58
N VAL A 65 -11.13 -4.10 -9.83
CA VAL A 65 -11.26 -5.50 -10.24
C VAL A 65 -10.24 -6.38 -9.53
N ARG A 66 -8.98 -5.96 -9.47
CA ARG A 66 -7.91 -6.69 -8.80
C ARG A 66 -8.23 -6.91 -7.32
N ARG A 67 -8.68 -5.87 -6.61
CA ARG A 67 -9.08 -5.95 -5.20
C ARG A 67 -10.25 -6.89 -4.96
N VAL A 68 -11.23 -6.92 -5.88
CA VAL A 68 -12.33 -7.89 -5.80
C VAL A 68 -11.79 -9.31 -5.96
N ARG A 69 -10.93 -9.59 -6.95
CA ARG A 69 -10.35 -10.92 -7.16
C ARG A 69 -9.59 -11.44 -5.95
N VAL A 70 -8.74 -10.62 -5.33
CA VAL A 70 -7.98 -11.00 -4.13
C VAL A 70 -8.92 -11.49 -3.02
N ARG A 71 -10.07 -10.83 -2.84
CA ARG A 71 -11.08 -11.25 -1.85
C ARG A 71 -11.81 -12.53 -2.27
N GLU A 72 -12.12 -12.69 -3.55
CA GLU A 72 -12.69 -13.94 -4.07
C GLU A 72 -11.73 -15.13 -3.88
N GLU A 73 -10.44 -14.93 -4.12
CA GLU A 73 -9.37 -15.91 -3.88
C GLU A 73 -9.22 -16.26 -2.41
N ALA A 74 -9.51 -15.31 -1.51
CA ALA A 74 -9.62 -15.55 -0.07
C ALA A 74 -10.92 -16.27 0.34
N GLY A 75 -11.79 -16.61 -0.60
CA GLY A 75 -13.03 -17.35 -0.38
C GLY A 75 -14.27 -16.49 -0.11
N GLU A 76 -14.16 -15.16 -0.18
CA GLU A 76 -15.33 -14.27 -0.06
C GLU A 76 -16.25 -14.43 -1.28
N ARG A 77 -17.57 -14.38 -1.07
CA ARG A 77 -18.50 -14.39 -2.20
C ARG A 77 -18.37 -13.09 -2.98
N ARG A 78 -18.39 -13.14 -4.31
CA ARG A 78 -18.31 -11.95 -5.21
C ARG A 78 -19.11 -10.73 -4.72
N LYS A 79 -20.35 -10.96 -4.30
CA LYS A 79 -21.26 -9.90 -3.84
C LYS A 79 -20.75 -9.18 -2.59
N GLU A 80 -20.13 -9.92 -1.68
CA GLU A 80 -19.52 -9.42 -0.45
C GLU A 80 -18.20 -8.71 -0.77
N ALA A 81 -17.36 -9.33 -1.59
CA ALA A 81 -16.11 -8.73 -2.06
C ALA A 81 -16.35 -7.37 -2.74
N ILE A 82 -17.33 -7.27 -3.65
CA ILE A 82 -17.72 -6.00 -4.30
C ILE A 82 -18.19 -4.96 -3.26
N ALA A 83 -19.02 -5.37 -2.29
CA ALA A 83 -19.50 -4.44 -1.27
C ALA A 83 -18.38 -3.91 -0.39
N ALA A 84 -17.45 -4.79 0.01
CA ALA A 84 -16.32 -4.43 0.85
C ALA A 84 -15.27 -3.59 0.11
N VAL A 85 -15.00 -3.89 -1.17
CA VAL A 85 -14.13 -3.05 -2.01
C VAL A 85 -14.75 -1.67 -2.20
N ALA A 86 -16.05 -1.56 -2.48
CA ALA A 86 -16.72 -0.27 -2.61
C ALA A 86 -16.64 0.56 -1.32
N ALA A 87 -16.88 -0.07 -0.16
CA ALA A 87 -16.78 0.59 1.13
C ALA A 87 -15.35 1.09 1.42
N ASN A 88 -14.34 0.23 1.22
CA ASN A 88 -12.93 0.58 1.47
C ASN A 88 -12.39 1.61 0.48
N ALA A 89 -12.87 1.58 -0.77
CA ALA A 89 -12.50 2.54 -1.80
C ALA A 89 -13.27 3.86 -1.69
N GLY A 90 -14.35 3.91 -0.90
CA GLY A 90 -15.24 5.08 -0.82
C GLY A 90 -15.96 5.39 -2.14
N VAL A 91 -16.14 4.40 -3.02
CA VAL A 91 -16.83 4.55 -4.32
C VAL A 91 -18.21 3.88 -4.31
N PRO A 92 -19.14 4.27 -5.18
CA PRO A 92 -20.43 3.60 -5.28
C PRO A 92 -20.27 2.11 -5.63
N LYS A 93 -21.05 1.24 -4.96
CA LYS A 93 -21.04 -0.21 -5.21
C LYS A 93 -21.26 -0.57 -6.68
N ARG A 94 -22.05 0.23 -7.40
CA ARG A 94 -22.34 0.05 -8.81
C ARG A 94 -21.08 0.18 -9.68
N GLU A 95 -20.19 1.10 -9.34
CA GLU A 95 -18.95 1.33 -10.10
C GLU A 95 -18.03 0.12 -10.04
N VAL A 96 -17.83 -0.44 -8.85
CA VAL A 96 -17.05 -1.67 -8.66
C VAL A 96 -17.70 -2.84 -9.39
N PHE A 97 -19.03 -2.95 -9.33
CA PHE A 97 -19.76 -4.00 -10.05
C PHE A 97 -19.59 -3.89 -11.57
N ASP A 98 -19.77 -2.69 -12.13
CA ASP A 98 -19.66 -2.43 -13.56
C ASP A 98 -18.23 -2.73 -14.05
N ALA A 99 -17.20 -2.35 -13.28
CA ALA A 99 -15.80 -2.69 -13.56
C ALA A 99 -15.56 -4.22 -13.60
N VAL A 100 -16.08 -4.96 -12.61
CA VAL A 100 -15.96 -6.43 -12.54
C VAL A 100 -16.68 -7.11 -13.71
N VAL A 101 -17.87 -6.64 -14.07
CA VAL A 101 -18.63 -7.17 -15.21
C VAL A 101 -17.92 -6.88 -16.53
N ALA A 102 -17.42 -5.66 -16.72
CA ALA A 102 -16.66 -5.28 -17.90
C ALA A 102 -15.41 -6.15 -18.09
N ALA A 103 -14.62 -6.35 -17.01
CA ALA A 103 -13.44 -7.21 -17.04
C ALA A 103 -13.79 -8.66 -17.40
N LYS A 104 -14.83 -9.24 -16.79
CA LYS A 104 -15.29 -10.60 -17.11
C LYS A 104 -15.75 -10.75 -18.55
N ASN A 105 -16.37 -9.72 -19.12
CA ASN A 105 -16.80 -9.72 -20.52
C ASN A 105 -15.62 -9.60 -21.49
N ALA A 106 -14.58 -8.84 -21.12
CA ALA A 106 -13.34 -8.74 -21.90
C ALA A 106 -12.60 -10.09 -21.95
N GLU A 107 -12.49 -10.79 -20.81
CA GLU A 107 -11.86 -12.11 -20.73
C GLU A 107 -12.59 -13.18 -21.56
N LYS A 108 -13.91 -13.07 -21.72
CA LYS A 108 -14.68 -13.99 -22.57
C LYS A 108 -14.53 -13.75 -24.07
N LYS A 109 -14.04 -12.56 -24.46
CA LYS A 109 -13.86 -12.16 -25.86
C LYS A 109 -12.42 -12.35 -26.35
N ALA A 110 -11.48 -12.56 -25.42
CA ALA A 110 -10.09 -12.94 -25.69
C ALA A 110 -9.99 -14.45 -25.87
#